data_AF-A0A1M6PLR4-F1
#
_entry.id   AF-A0A1M6PLR4-F1
#
_cell.length_a   1.000
_cell.length_b   1.000
_cell.length_c   1.000
_cell.angle_alpha   90.00
_cell.angle_beta   90.00
_cell.angle_gamma   90.00
#
_symmetry.space_group_name_H-M   'P 1'
#
loop_
_entity.id
_entity.type
_entity.pdbx_description
1 polymer ?
#
loop_
_entity_poly.entity_id
_entity_poly.type
_entity_poly.pdbx_seq_one_letter_code
_entity_poly.pdbx_strand_id
1 'polypeptide(L)'
;MSPEAEWGFDTALADDVAALARQMDWRVVRIDFYEPEALSFAAAAIHREWYRDAEIRPTRLIVDSFLLMDPLTTLELHALPFWLLFCVEPSADALQRFLDAEGPFDEIDLMLFSHGTESIGLASIERWRALLDKATRSGRFIGVDTARYPRDFATFVQFGRALARMQPRSAVPPAMTLARFETLLRQHGPAYAVHCAELAPKTRVPT
;
A
#
# COMPACT_ATOMS: atom_id res chain seq x y z
N MET A 1 -16.26 15.15 8.68
CA MET A 1 -15.07 14.63 9.41
C MET A 1 -14.04 15.73 9.38
N SER A 2 -13.41 16.02 10.52
CA SER A 2 -12.28 16.96 10.59
C SER A 2 -10.99 16.14 10.43
N PRO A 3 -9.95 16.67 9.77
CA PRO A 3 -8.63 16.05 9.81
C PRO A 3 -8.15 15.88 11.26
N GLU A 4 -7.56 14.72 11.56
CA GLU A 4 -6.82 14.49 12.81
C GLU A 4 -5.37 14.92 12.56
N ALA A 5 -5.02 16.14 12.98
CA ALA A 5 -3.71 16.74 12.77
C ALA A 5 -3.29 16.83 11.27
N GLU A 6 -2.17 16.22 10.87
CA GLU A 6 -1.58 16.30 9.52
C GLU A 6 -2.25 15.35 8.50
N TRP A 7 -3.27 14.59 8.90
CA TRP A 7 -3.86 13.52 8.08
C TRP A 7 -5.36 13.72 7.87
N GLY A 8 -5.81 13.34 6.66
CA GLY A 8 -7.21 13.35 6.26
C GLY A 8 -7.54 14.39 5.20
N PHE A 9 -8.80 14.40 4.79
CA PHE A 9 -9.32 15.32 3.77
C PHE A 9 -10.29 16.31 4.43
N ASP A 10 -10.03 17.61 4.28
CA ASP A 10 -10.96 18.65 4.71
C ASP A 10 -12.13 18.74 3.73
N THR A 11 -13.34 18.43 4.22
CA THR A 11 -14.56 18.49 3.42
C THR A 11 -14.87 19.89 2.88
N ALA A 12 -14.34 20.97 3.49
CA ALA A 12 -14.47 22.31 2.95
C ALA A 12 -13.80 22.46 1.58
N LEU A 13 -12.72 21.70 1.33
CA LEU A 13 -11.97 21.71 0.07
C LEU A 13 -12.73 21.01 -1.07
N ALA A 14 -13.76 20.20 -0.77
CA ALA A 14 -14.54 19.48 -1.76
C ALA A 14 -15.30 20.41 -2.70
N ASP A 15 -15.89 21.50 -2.17
CA ASP A 15 -16.68 22.44 -2.96
C ASP A 15 -15.77 23.27 -3.88
N ASP A 16 -14.56 23.61 -3.43
CA ASP A 16 -13.55 24.31 -4.24
C ASP A 16 -13.01 23.41 -5.37
N VAL A 17 -12.71 22.14 -5.09
CA VAL A 17 -12.31 21.16 -6.12
C VAL A 17 -13.42 21.00 -7.16
N ALA A 18 -14.67 20.89 -6.73
CA ALA A 18 -15.81 20.77 -7.64
C ALA A 18 -16.07 22.05 -8.46
N ALA A 19 -15.81 23.23 -7.89
CA ALA A 19 -15.92 24.50 -8.61
C ALA A 19 -14.84 24.63 -9.68
N LEU A 20 -13.58 24.33 -9.33
CA LEU A 20 -12.46 24.34 -10.27
C LEU A 20 -12.66 23.32 -11.39
N ALA A 21 -13.06 22.09 -11.06
CA ALA A 21 -13.28 21.06 -12.06
C ALA A 21 -14.34 21.44 -13.09
N ARG A 22 -15.42 22.10 -12.68
CA ARG A 22 -16.43 22.63 -13.61
C ARG A 22 -15.89 23.73 -14.52
N GLN A 23 -15.01 24.59 -14.01
CA GLN A 23 -14.37 25.64 -14.83
C GLN A 23 -13.42 25.03 -15.87
N MET A 24 -12.76 23.93 -15.52
CA MET A 24 -11.74 23.28 -16.35
C MET A 24 -12.27 22.12 -17.19
N ASP A 25 -13.57 21.81 -17.11
CA ASP A 25 -14.19 20.62 -17.71
C ASP A 25 -13.48 19.31 -17.33
N TRP A 26 -13.14 19.18 -16.04
CA TRP A 26 -12.48 18.01 -15.48
C TRP A 26 -13.46 17.04 -14.83
N ARG A 27 -13.24 15.75 -15.08
CA ARG A 27 -13.84 14.65 -14.31
C ARG A 27 -13.15 14.55 -12.95
N VAL A 28 -13.93 14.55 -11.88
CA VAL A 28 -13.43 14.35 -10.52
C VAL A 28 -13.87 12.99 -10.01
N VAL A 29 -12.91 12.21 -9.54
CA VAL A 29 -13.16 10.92 -8.89
C VAL A 29 -12.72 11.03 -7.44
N ARG A 30 -13.61 10.64 -6.53
CA ARG A 30 -13.32 10.54 -5.11
C ARG A 30 -13.02 9.10 -4.75
N ILE A 31 -11.87 8.91 -4.10
CA ILE A 31 -11.51 7.66 -3.43
C ILE A 31 -11.58 7.94 -1.94
N ASP A 32 -12.43 7.21 -1.22
CA ASP A 32 -12.62 7.39 0.22
C ASP A 32 -12.37 6.08 0.99
N PHE A 33 -11.74 6.22 2.14
CA PHE A 33 -11.39 5.16 3.07
C PHE A 33 -11.06 5.80 4.42
N TYR A 34 -11.27 5.07 5.50
CA TYR A 34 -10.98 5.55 6.86
C TYR A 34 -9.64 5.03 7.38
N GLU A 35 -9.46 3.71 7.34
CA GLU A 35 -8.22 3.05 7.75
C GLU A 35 -7.18 3.13 6.63
N PRO A 36 -6.02 3.78 6.81
CA PRO A 36 -5.02 3.93 5.75
C PRO A 36 -4.58 2.61 5.11
N GLU A 37 -4.42 1.55 5.92
CA GLU A 37 -3.97 0.24 5.45
C GLU A 37 -5.05 -0.53 4.66
N ALA A 38 -6.31 -0.07 4.67
CA ALA A 38 -7.36 -0.66 3.85
C ALA A 38 -7.01 -0.62 2.35
N LEU A 39 -6.30 0.43 1.91
CA LEU A 39 -5.82 0.54 0.53
C LEU A 39 -4.84 -0.58 0.15
N SER A 40 -4.06 -1.11 1.08
CA SER A 40 -3.09 -2.18 0.79
C SER A 40 -3.77 -3.46 0.32
N PHE A 41 -4.92 -3.81 0.92
CA PHE A 41 -5.73 -4.95 0.48
C PHE A 41 -6.31 -4.73 -0.92
N ALA A 42 -6.89 -3.56 -1.17
CA ALA A 42 -7.45 -3.21 -2.47
C ALA A 42 -6.37 -3.15 -3.55
N ALA A 43 -5.21 -2.54 -3.26
CA ALA A 43 -4.08 -2.43 -4.17
C ALA A 43 -3.53 -3.81 -4.55
N ALA A 44 -3.34 -4.72 -3.59
CA ALA A 44 -2.89 -6.08 -3.87
C ALA A 44 -3.88 -6.83 -4.78
N ALA A 45 -5.18 -6.72 -4.55
CA ALA A 45 -6.20 -7.32 -5.42
C ALA A 45 -6.18 -6.73 -6.84
N ILE A 46 -6.07 -5.41 -6.97
CA ILE A 46 -5.94 -4.72 -8.27
C ILE A 46 -4.67 -5.17 -9.00
N HIS A 47 -3.53 -5.27 -8.31
CA HIS A 47 -2.28 -5.75 -8.90
C HIS A 47 -2.39 -7.19 -9.38
N ARG A 48 -3.08 -8.08 -8.65
CA ARG A 48 -3.34 -9.45 -9.12
C ARG A 48 -4.10 -9.48 -10.43
N GLU A 49 -5.18 -8.71 -10.53
CA GLU A 49 -5.98 -8.60 -11.76
C GLU A 49 -5.16 -8.00 -12.91
N TRP A 50 -4.38 -6.94 -12.62
CA TRP A 50 -3.51 -6.30 -13.60
C TRP A 50 -2.43 -7.24 -14.13
N TYR A 51 -1.77 -7.97 -13.24
CA TYR A 51 -0.73 -8.92 -13.59
C TYR A 51 -1.31 -10.10 -14.35
N ARG A 52 -2.50 -10.59 -13.98
CA ARG A 52 -3.20 -11.62 -14.74
C ARG A 52 -3.50 -11.16 -16.17
N ASP A 53 -3.96 -9.92 -16.36
CA ASP A 53 -4.21 -9.34 -17.68
C ASP A 53 -2.91 -9.25 -18.52
N ALA A 54 -1.74 -9.24 -17.86
CA ALA A 54 -0.41 -9.26 -18.47
C ALA A 54 0.28 -10.65 -18.43
N GLU A 55 -0.46 -11.72 -18.11
CA GLU A 55 0.04 -13.11 -18.00
C GLU A 55 1.17 -13.31 -16.96
N ILE A 56 1.25 -12.41 -15.97
CA ILE A 56 2.21 -12.46 -14.87
C ILE A 56 1.56 -13.16 -13.67
N ARG A 57 2.26 -14.16 -13.12
CA ARG A 57 1.88 -14.80 -11.84
C ARG A 57 2.76 -14.24 -10.72
N PRO A 58 2.23 -13.36 -9.85
CA PRO A 58 3.02 -12.85 -8.73
C PRO A 58 3.22 -13.95 -7.68
N THR A 59 4.47 -14.29 -7.38
CA THR A 59 4.82 -15.21 -6.29
C THR A 59 5.56 -14.54 -5.14
N ARG A 60 5.91 -13.25 -5.28
CA ARG A 60 6.62 -12.43 -4.29
C ARG A 60 5.69 -11.36 -3.71
N LEU A 61 5.86 -11.09 -2.42
CA LEU A 61 5.25 -9.97 -1.70
C LEU A 61 6.36 -9.00 -1.27
N ILE A 62 6.26 -7.73 -1.66
CA ILE A 62 7.02 -6.64 -1.05
C ILE A 62 6.12 -5.96 -0.03
N VAL A 63 6.56 -5.95 1.23
CA VAL A 63 5.89 -5.23 2.30
C VAL A 63 6.65 -3.93 2.58
N ASP A 64 6.05 -2.82 2.16
CA ASP A 64 6.52 -1.46 2.37
C ASP A 64 6.13 -0.97 3.78
N SER A 65 6.80 0.07 4.28
CA SER A 65 6.48 0.64 5.60
C SER A 65 6.67 2.15 5.64
N PHE A 66 5.59 2.87 5.89
CA PHE A 66 5.56 4.33 5.95
C PHE A 66 6.24 4.96 4.71
N LEU A 67 7.30 5.75 4.90
CA LEU A 67 8.06 6.36 3.81
C LEU A 67 9.02 5.40 3.07
N LEU A 68 9.23 4.19 3.58
CA LEU A 68 10.08 3.17 2.95
C LEU A 68 9.26 2.44 1.88
N MET A 69 9.37 2.92 0.64
CA MET A 69 8.68 2.32 -0.51
C MET A 69 9.51 2.48 -1.79
N ASP A 70 9.40 1.50 -2.69
CA ASP A 70 9.95 1.58 -4.06
C ASP A 70 8.98 0.90 -5.04
N PRO A 71 7.94 1.63 -5.48
CA PRO A 71 6.94 1.06 -6.39
C PRO A 71 7.52 0.56 -7.71
N LEU A 72 8.59 1.21 -8.22
CA LEU A 72 9.19 0.82 -9.49
C LEU A 72 9.91 -0.52 -9.37
N THR A 73 10.79 -0.69 -8.37
CA THR A 73 11.43 -2.00 -8.14
C THR A 73 10.37 -3.08 -7.85
N THR A 74 9.31 -2.76 -7.10
CA THR A 74 8.22 -3.70 -6.83
C THR A 74 7.55 -4.22 -8.11
N LEU A 75 7.30 -3.32 -9.08
CA LEU A 75 6.80 -3.69 -10.40
C LEU A 75 7.81 -4.52 -11.20
N GLU A 76 9.09 -4.14 -11.21
CA GLU A 76 10.14 -4.90 -11.91
C GLU A 76 10.33 -6.31 -11.35
N LEU A 77 10.07 -6.50 -10.05
CA LEU A 77 10.09 -7.81 -9.40
C LEU A 77 8.81 -8.62 -9.61
N HIS A 78 7.81 -8.07 -10.30
CA HIS A 78 6.45 -8.64 -10.44
C HIS A 78 5.86 -9.06 -9.09
N ALA A 79 6.18 -8.31 -8.03
CA ALA A 79 5.69 -8.57 -6.69
C ALA A 79 4.34 -7.89 -6.45
N LEU A 80 3.53 -8.45 -5.55
CA LEU A 80 2.41 -7.69 -4.99
C LEU A 80 2.94 -6.71 -3.95
N PRO A 81 2.42 -5.47 -3.92
CA PRO A 81 2.70 -4.54 -2.84
C PRO A 81 1.76 -4.77 -1.65
N PHE A 82 2.26 -4.58 -0.44
CA PHE A 82 1.43 -4.36 0.75
C PHE A 82 2.09 -3.28 1.61
N TRP A 83 1.41 -2.15 1.80
CA TRP A 83 1.96 -1.04 2.56
C TRP A 83 1.48 -1.05 4.00
N LEU A 84 2.41 -0.87 4.93
CA LEU A 84 2.14 -0.70 6.35
C LEU A 84 2.20 0.77 6.72
N LEU A 85 1.24 1.22 7.53
CA LEU A 85 1.22 2.57 8.06
C LEU A 85 2.40 2.80 9.01
N PHE A 86 2.61 1.90 9.98
CA PHE A 86 3.72 1.95 10.92
C PHE A 86 4.14 0.54 11.38
N CYS A 87 5.22 0.43 12.16
CA CYS A 87 5.68 -0.84 12.72
C CYS A 87 5.02 -1.18 14.06
N VAL A 88 3.69 -1.13 14.10
CA VAL A 88 2.87 -1.37 15.30
C VAL A 88 2.07 -2.68 15.19
N GLU A 89 1.59 -3.20 16.32
CA GLU A 89 0.80 -4.45 16.36
C GLU A 89 -0.45 -4.42 15.44
N PRO A 90 -1.25 -3.33 15.36
CA PRO A 90 -2.35 -3.25 14.40
C PRO A 90 -1.92 -3.46 12.93
N SER A 91 -0.76 -2.93 12.54
CA SER A 91 -0.18 -3.10 11.20
C SER A 91 0.32 -4.53 10.99
N ALA A 92 0.93 -5.14 12.01
CA ALA A 92 1.31 -6.55 11.99
C ALA A 92 0.07 -7.46 11.85
N ASP A 93 -1.03 -7.12 12.50
CA ASP A 93 -2.29 -7.83 12.40
C ASP A 93 -2.97 -7.64 11.04
N ALA A 94 -2.85 -6.45 10.42
CA ALA A 94 -3.31 -6.23 9.06
C ALA A 94 -2.56 -7.12 8.06
N LEU A 95 -1.23 -7.16 8.14
CA LEU A 95 -0.42 -8.07 7.32
C LEU A 95 -0.75 -9.54 7.61
N GLN A 96 -0.97 -9.90 8.88
CA GLN A 96 -1.37 -11.26 9.26
C GLN A 96 -2.66 -11.67 8.54
N ARG A 97 -3.70 -10.83 8.62
CA ARG A 97 -4.99 -11.08 7.94
C ARG A 97 -4.81 -11.20 6.43
N PHE A 98 -3.97 -10.37 5.84
CA PHE A 98 -3.67 -10.43 4.40
C PHE A 98 -3.02 -11.76 4.01
N LEU A 99 -1.97 -12.18 4.72
CA LEU A 99 -1.26 -13.43 4.45
C LEU A 99 -2.16 -14.66 4.65
N ASP A 100 -3.07 -14.63 5.63
CA ASP A 100 -4.00 -15.72 5.88
C ASP A 100 -5.07 -15.85 4.79
N ALA A 101 -5.47 -14.73 4.16
CA ALA A 101 -6.50 -14.70 3.14
C ALA A 101 -5.97 -15.01 1.72
N GLU A 102 -4.78 -14.52 1.38
CA GLU A 102 -4.29 -14.49 -0.01
C GLU A 102 -3.54 -15.76 -0.46
N GLY A 103 -3.32 -16.70 0.47
CA GLY A 103 -2.52 -17.90 0.26
C GLY A 103 -1.01 -17.63 0.34
N PRO A 104 -0.19 -18.68 0.28
CA PRO A 104 1.23 -18.53 0.54
C PRO A 104 1.97 -17.85 -0.63
N PHE A 105 2.91 -16.99 -0.29
CA PHE A 105 3.89 -16.42 -1.21
C PHE A 105 5.16 -17.28 -1.20
N ASP A 106 5.86 -17.35 -2.33
CA ASP A 106 7.19 -17.95 -2.39
C ASP A 106 8.18 -17.13 -1.58
N GLU A 107 8.12 -15.82 -1.77
CA GLU A 107 9.04 -14.87 -1.15
C GLU A 107 8.27 -13.71 -0.50
N ILE A 108 8.65 -13.37 0.74
CA ILE A 108 8.15 -12.20 1.45
C ILE A 108 9.33 -11.34 1.84
N ASP A 109 9.33 -10.09 1.39
CA ASP A 109 10.38 -9.13 1.58
C ASP A 109 9.83 -7.93 2.36
N LEU A 110 10.29 -7.73 3.59
CA LEU A 110 9.70 -6.77 4.53
C LEU A 110 10.67 -5.64 4.87
N MET A 111 10.23 -4.41 4.68
CA MET A 111 10.89 -3.22 5.21
C MET A 111 10.23 -2.80 6.52
N LEU A 112 11.00 -2.21 7.43
CA LEU A 112 10.48 -1.72 8.71
C LEU A 112 10.97 -0.29 8.97
N PHE A 113 10.04 0.65 9.04
CA PHE A 113 10.32 2.02 9.44
C PHE A 113 10.76 2.09 10.91
N SER A 114 12.03 2.42 11.13
CA SER A 114 12.62 2.57 12.47
C SER A 114 12.43 4.00 12.99
N HIS A 115 11.47 4.19 13.91
CA HIS A 115 11.16 5.49 14.51
C HIS A 115 11.98 5.83 15.76
N GLY A 116 12.92 4.96 16.17
CA GLY A 116 13.91 5.26 17.19
C GLY A 116 13.48 5.06 18.65
N THR A 117 12.23 4.69 18.90
CA THR A 117 11.69 4.62 20.26
C THR A 117 10.93 3.32 20.48
N GLU A 118 10.98 2.80 21.70
CA GLU A 118 10.06 1.75 22.13
C GLU A 118 8.76 2.45 22.55
N SER A 119 7.70 2.24 21.79
CA SER A 119 6.37 2.79 22.07
C SER A 119 5.40 1.69 22.49
N ILE A 120 4.37 2.06 23.24
CA ILE A 120 3.27 1.16 23.55
C ILE A 120 2.58 0.79 22.23
N GLY A 121 2.56 -0.51 21.91
CA GLY A 121 1.98 -1.02 20.67
C GLY A 121 2.98 -1.23 19.53
N LEU A 122 4.28 -0.95 19.73
CA LEU A 122 5.32 -1.37 18.78
C LEU A 122 5.31 -2.89 18.61
N ALA A 123 5.26 -3.36 17.37
CA ALA A 123 5.43 -4.79 17.08
C ALA A 123 6.91 -5.18 17.16
N SER A 124 7.18 -6.28 17.88
CA SER A 124 8.55 -6.77 18.09
C SER A 124 9.16 -7.33 16.80
N ILE A 125 10.49 -7.45 16.75
CA ILE A 125 11.16 -8.03 15.58
C ILE A 125 10.79 -9.51 15.38
N GLU A 126 10.52 -10.23 16.48
CA GLU A 126 10.02 -11.60 16.47
C GLU A 126 8.61 -11.69 15.88
N ARG A 127 7.74 -10.70 16.19
CA ARG A 127 6.40 -10.60 15.60
C ARG A 127 6.48 -10.49 14.07
N TRP A 128 7.37 -9.64 13.57
CA TRP A 128 7.62 -9.49 12.14
C TRP A 128 8.27 -10.73 11.51
N ARG A 129 9.21 -11.37 12.22
CA ARG A 129 9.83 -12.62 11.77
C ARG A 129 8.80 -13.73 11.57
N ALA A 130 7.86 -13.88 12.50
CA ALA A 130 6.80 -14.88 12.39
C ALA A 130 5.90 -14.67 11.14
N LEU A 131 5.73 -13.43 10.69
CA LEU A 131 5.01 -13.11 9.44
C LEU A 131 5.85 -13.47 8.21
N LEU A 132 7.15 -13.18 8.23
CA LEU A 132 8.09 -13.58 7.18
C LEU A 132 8.18 -15.11 7.03
N ASP A 133 8.11 -15.85 8.12
CA ASP A 133 8.18 -17.32 8.15
C ASP A 133 6.96 -18.00 7.48
N LYS A 134 5.93 -17.24 7.09
CA LYS A 134 4.80 -17.73 6.27
C LYS A 134 5.15 -17.89 4.79
N ALA A 135 6.29 -17.35 4.33
CA ALA A 135 6.78 -17.58 2.97
C ALA A 135 7.14 -19.05 2.76
N THR A 136 6.83 -19.63 1.60
CA THR A 136 7.15 -21.06 1.33
C THR A 136 8.62 -21.29 1.06
N ARG A 137 9.35 -20.26 0.60
CA ARG A 137 10.78 -20.38 0.26
C ARG A 137 11.66 -19.41 1.02
N SER A 138 11.32 -18.13 1.09
CA SER A 138 12.19 -17.14 1.74
C SER A 138 11.42 -15.94 2.30
N GLY A 139 11.52 -15.72 3.61
CA GLY A 139 11.11 -14.48 4.26
C GLY A 139 12.34 -13.70 4.71
N ARG A 140 12.49 -12.43 4.31
CA ARG A 140 13.65 -11.61 4.70
C ARG A 140 13.31 -10.16 4.96
N PHE A 141 14.09 -9.57 5.86
CA PHE A 141 14.09 -8.13 6.06
C PHE A 141 14.95 -7.44 5.01
N ILE A 142 14.47 -6.33 4.46
CA ILE A 142 15.14 -5.56 3.43
C ILE A 142 15.72 -4.29 4.04
N GLY A 143 17.05 -4.24 4.15
CA GLY A 143 17.75 -3.07 4.68
C GLY A 143 17.47 -2.77 6.16
N VAL A 144 17.10 -3.77 6.96
CA VAL A 144 16.85 -3.64 8.40
C VAL A 144 17.94 -4.37 9.20
N ASP A 145 18.55 -3.67 10.15
CA ASP A 145 19.36 -4.24 11.23
C ASP A 145 18.45 -4.67 12.39
N THR A 146 18.11 -5.95 12.42
CA THR A 146 17.20 -6.54 13.41
C THR A 146 17.70 -6.42 14.85
N ALA A 147 19.01 -6.29 15.06
CA ALA A 147 19.58 -6.13 16.41
C ALA A 147 19.45 -4.70 16.94
N ARG A 148 19.20 -3.73 16.05
CA ARG A 148 19.06 -2.32 16.39
C ARG A 148 17.64 -1.79 16.29
N TYR A 149 16.74 -2.49 15.60
CA TYR A 149 15.32 -2.16 15.56
C TYR A 149 14.74 -1.94 16.98
N PRO A 150 13.91 -0.91 17.22
CA PRO A 150 13.38 0.11 16.28
C PRO A 150 14.30 1.34 16.10
N ARG A 151 15.56 1.28 16.56
CA ARG A 151 16.58 2.33 16.48
C ARG A 151 17.50 2.20 15.26
N ASP A 152 17.14 1.39 14.27
CA ASP A 152 17.92 1.24 13.04
C ASP A 152 17.67 2.37 12.03
N PHE A 153 18.24 3.54 12.29
CA PHE A 153 18.14 4.68 11.36
C PHE A 153 18.91 4.45 10.04
N ALA A 154 19.79 3.45 9.96
CA ALA A 154 20.47 3.15 8.71
C ALA A 154 19.48 2.62 7.65
N THR A 155 18.31 2.11 8.06
CA THR A 155 17.28 1.59 7.16
C THR A 155 16.87 2.60 6.09
N PHE A 156 16.84 3.90 6.41
CA PHE A 156 16.51 5.01 5.50
C PHE A 156 17.40 5.12 4.26
N VAL A 157 18.61 4.56 4.32
CA VAL A 157 19.54 4.51 3.18
C VAL A 157 19.71 3.09 2.67
N GLN A 158 19.63 2.09 3.56
CA GLN A 158 19.90 0.71 3.21
C GLN A 158 18.74 0.04 2.46
N PHE A 159 17.49 0.45 2.69
CA PHE A 159 16.34 -0.16 2.03
C PHE A 159 16.45 -0.08 0.50
N GLY A 160 16.68 1.12 -0.04
CA GLY A 160 16.80 1.33 -1.49
C GLY A 160 17.98 0.58 -2.10
N ARG A 161 19.12 0.50 -1.39
CA ARG A 161 20.28 -0.28 -1.83
C ARG A 161 20.02 -1.79 -1.82
N ALA A 162 19.27 -2.28 -0.85
CA ALA A 162 18.89 -3.68 -0.75
C ALA A 162 17.91 -4.05 -1.87
N LEU A 163 16.87 -3.25 -2.09
CA LEU A 163 15.91 -3.42 -3.19
C LEU A 163 16.59 -3.34 -4.57
N ALA A 164 17.51 -2.40 -4.76
CA ALA A 164 18.30 -2.25 -5.99
C ALA A 164 19.04 -3.53 -6.42
N ARG A 165 19.41 -4.38 -5.46
CA ARG A 165 20.15 -5.63 -5.69
C ARG A 165 19.27 -6.84 -5.88
N MET A 166 17.96 -6.71 -5.66
CA MET A 166 17.04 -7.83 -5.80
C MET A 166 16.89 -8.24 -7.26
N GLN A 167 16.79 -9.55 -7.45
CA GLN A 167 16.70 -10.24 -8.73
C GLN A 167 15.71 -11.41 -8.63
N PRO A 168 15.22 -11.95 -9.77
CA PRO A 168 15.34 -11.37 -11.11
C PRO A 168 14.47 -10.11 -11.26
N ARG A 169 14.93 -9.17 -12.09
CA ARG A 169 14.12 -8.03 -12.55
C ARG A 169 13.61 -8.29 -13.96
N SER A 170 12.35 -7.93 -14.18
CA SER A 170 11.63 -8.07 -15.44
C SER A 170 11.16 -6.70 -15.93
N ALA A 171 10.67 -6.64 -17.16
CA ALA A 171 10.01 -5.44 -17.65
C ALA A 171 8.76 -5.16 -16.80
N VAL A 172 8.50 -3.88 -16.52
CA VAL A 172 7.26 -3.47 -15.86
C VAL A 172 6.05 -3.84 -16.73
N PRO A 173 4.90 -4.20 -16.14
CA PRO A 173 3.70 -4.53 -16.91
C PRO A 173 3.21 -3.33 -17.74
N PRO A 174 2.48 -3.56 -18.84
CA PRO A 174 1.84 -2.50 -19.60
C PRO A 174 0.95 -1.62 -18.72
N ALA A 175 1.01 -0.31 -18.93
CA ALA A 175 0.27 0.65 -18.11
C ALA A 175 -1.24 0.36 -18.11
N MET A 176 -1.83 0.33 -16.92
CA MET A 176 -3.28 0.22 -16.75
C MET A 176 -3.95 1.55 -17.09
N THR A 177 -5.07 1.51 -17.81
CA THR A 177 -5.88 2.71 -18.03
C THR A 177 -6.57 3.15 -16.74
N LEU A 178 -6.82 4.46 -16.58
CA LEU A 178 -7.56 4.98 -15.42
C LEU A 178 -8.94 4.34 -15.28
N ALA A 179 -9.66 4.14 -16.39
CA ALA A 179 -10.96 3.48 -16.38
C ALA A 179 -10.91 2.04 -15.86
N ARG A 180 -9.85 1.27 -16.21
CA ARG A 180 -9.64 -0.08 -15.69
C ARG A 180 -9.30 -0.04 -14.20
N PHE A 181 -8.42 0.88 -13.78
CA PHE A 181 -8.08 1.08 -12.37
C PHE A 181 -9.33 1.35 -11.52
N GLU A 182 -10.14 2.33 -11.92
CA GLU A 182 -11.36 2.66 -11.18
C GLU A 182 -12.36 1.51 -11.15
N THR A 183 -12.46 0.73 -12.24
CA THR A 183 -13.34 -0.45 -12.29
C THR A 183 -12.91 -1.50 -11.27
N LEU A 184 -11.62 -1.81 -11.24
CA LEU A 184 -11.08 -2.77 -10.27
C LEU A 184 -11.19 -2.24 -8.83
N LEU A 185 -10.97 -0.94 -8.62
CA LEU A 185 -11.13 -0.33 -7.29
C LEU A 185 -12.58 -0.37 -6.82
N ARG A 186 -13.57 -0.14 -7.70
CA ARG A 186 -14.99 -0.31 -7.39
C ARG A 186 -15.37 -1.77 -7.12
N GLN A 187 -14.69 -2.72 -7.74
CA GLN A 187 -14.94 -4.16 -7.58
C GLN A 187 -14.34 -4.71 -6.28
N HIS A 188 -13.09 -4.36 -5.97
CA HIS A 188 -12.33 -4.96 -4.85
C HIS A 188 -12.30 -4.08 -3.60
N GLY A 189 -12.39 -2.76 -3.74
CA GLY A 189 -12.32 -1.81 -2.63
C GLY A 189 -13.40 -2.00 -1.55
N PRO A 190 -14.69 -2.23 -1.89
CA PRO A 190 -15.76 -2.28 -0.90
C PRO A 190 -15.58 -3.35 0.19
N ALA A 191 -14.90 -4.47 -0.12
CA ALA A 191 -14.59 -5.51 0.85
C ALA A 191 -13.69 -5.00 2.01
N TYR A 192 -12.99 -3.89 1.79
CA TYR A 192 -12.05 -3.28 2.72
C TYR A 192 -12.46 -1.85 3.09
N ALA A 193 -13.72 -1.47 2.87
CA ALA A 193 -14.23 -0.11 3.10
C ALA A 193 -13.47 0.98 2.32
N VAL A 194 -12.99 0.64 1.13
CA VAL A 194 -12.45 1.59 0.14
C VAL A 194 -13.50 1.80 -0.94
N HIS A 195 -13.92 3.04 -1.16
CA HIS A 195 -14.93 3.40 -2.14
C HIS A 195 -14.36 4.31 -3.21
N CYS A 196 -14.81 4.12 -4.45
CA CYS A 196 -14.43 4.93 -5.60
C CYS A 196 -15.69 5.38 -6.33
N ALA A 197 -15.93 6.68 -6.37
CA ALA A 197 -17.11 7.26 -7.00
C ALA A 197 -16.75 8.53 -7.77
N GLU A 198 -17.39 8.73 -8.91
CA GLU A 198 -17.35 10.01 -9.59
C GLU A 198 -18.10 11.05 -8.75
N LEU A 199 -17.47 12.21 -8.54
CA LEU A 199 -18.10 13.30 -7.82
C LEU A 199 -19.08 13.98 -8.77
N ALA A 200 -20.38 13.72 -8.58
CA ALA A 200 -21.40 14.38 -9.37
C ALA A 200 -21.28 15.91 -9.20
N PRO A 201 -21.43 16.70 -10.28
CA PRO A 201 -21.53 18.14 -10.15
C PRO A 201 -22.75 18.45 -9.29
N LYS A 202 -22.56 19.10 -8.14
CA LYS A 202 -23.69 19.63 -7.35
C LYS A 202 -24.45 20.60 -8.25
N THR A 203 -25.67 20.24 -8.65
CA THR A 203 -26.61 21.16 -9.27
C THR A 203 -26.85 22.30 -8.29
N ARG A 204 -26.53 23.54 -8.68
CA ARG A 204 -26.93 24.71 -7.90
C ARG A 204 -28.45 24.66 -7.76
N VAL A 205 -28.96 24.56 -6.54
CA VAL A 205 -30.36 24.88 -6.25
C VAL A 205 -30.52 26.37 -6.58
N PRO A 206 -31.46 26.77 -7.46
CA PRO A 206 -31.71 28.18 -7.71
C PRO A 206 -32.19 28.83 -6.41
N THR A 207 -31.51 29.90 -5.99
CA THR A 207 -32.00 30.86 -4.98
C THR A 207 -33.14 31.69 -5.55
#